data_AF-A0A1G2YKT5-F1
#
_entry.id   AF-A0A1G2YKT5-F1
#
_cell.length_a   1.000
_cell.length_b   1.000
_cell.length_c   1.000
_cell.angle_alpha   90.00
_cell.angle_beta   90.00
_cell.angle_gamma   90.00
#
_symmetry.space_group_name_H-M   'P 1'
#
loop_
_entity.id
_entity.type
_entity.pdbx_description
1 polymer ?
#
loop_
_entity_poly.entity_id
_entity_poly.type
_entity_poly.pdbx_seq_one_letter_code
_entity_poly.pdbx_strand_id
1 'polypeptide(L)' 'MVVLGRVNYLFAGSEAGAKRAAIIYSLVASCKLNELDPFAYFRDILTRVSTHPAERIDELLPGNWKKPEKAAEKSAA' A
#
# COMPACT_ATOMS: atom_id res chain seq x y z
N MET A 1 -20.72 14.62 -1.45
CA MET A 1 -19.52 14.35 -0.62
C MET A 1 -18.36 15.09 -1.25
N VAL A 2 -17.89 16.15 -0.59
CA VAL A 2 -16.87 17.07 -1.11
C VAL A 2 -15.55 16.33 -1.30
N VAL A 3 -14.97 16.42 -2.50
CA VAL A 3 -13.66 15.87 -2.85
C VAL A 3 -12.55 16.75 -2.28
N LEU A 4 -12.49 16.86 -0.94
CA LEU A 4 -11.47 17.64 -0.23
C LEU A 4 -10.05 17.15 -0.53
N GLY A 5 -9.89 15.88 -0.94
CA GLY A 5 -8.59 15.33 -1.32
C GLY A 5 -8.01 15.93 -2.60
N ARG A 6 -8.84 16.27 -3.62
CA ARG A 6 -8.30 16.67 -4.94
C ARG A 6 -7.44 17.91 -4.87
N VAL A 7 -7.80 18.88 -4.04
CA VAL A 7 -7.02 20.11 -3.85
C VAL A 7 -5.81 19.91 -2.93
N ASN A 8 -5.88 18.97 -1.99
CA ASN A 8 -4.81 18.73 -1.01
C ASN A 8 -3.59 18.00 -1.60
N TYR A 9 -3.76 17.34 -2.75
CA TYR A 9 -2.69 16.62 -3.43
C TYR A 9 -2.21 17.30 -4.73
N LEU A 10 -2.64 18.55 -4.99
CA LEU A 10 -2.18 19.33 -6.15
C LEU A 10 -0.74 19.82 -6.01
N PHE A 11 -0.25 19.94 -4.77
CA PHE A 11 1.06 20.50 -4.48
C PHE A 11 1.84 19.56 -3.58
N ALA A 12 2.95 19.05 -4.10
CA ALA A 12 3.95 18.44 -3.26
C ALA A 12 4.83 19.55 -2.68
N GLY A 13 4.73 19.79 -1.37
CA GLY A 13 5.54 20.82 -0.68
C GLY A 13 7.06 20.56 -0.70
N SER A 14 7.50 19.44 -1.25
CA SER A 14 8.90 19.11 -1.55
C SER A 14 8.98 18.04 -2.64
N GLU A 15 10.05 18.03 -3.44
CA GLU A 15 10.27 16.97 -4.46
C GLU A 15 10.33 15.58 -3.83
N ALA A 16 10.94 15.46 -2.65
CA ALA A 16 11.00 14.20 -1.90
C ALA A 16 9.59 13.75 -1.47
N GLY A 17 8.73 14.67 -1.04
CA GLY A 17 7.33 14.39 -0.72
C GLY A 17 6.53 14.01 -1.97
N ALA A 18 6.77 14.69 -3.10
CA ALA A 18 6.15 14.40 -4.39
C ALA A 18 6.43 12.97 -4.83
N LYS A 19 7.71 12.59 -4.76
CA LYS A 19 8.17 11.26 -5.17
C LYS A 19 7.54 10.16 -4.32
N ARG A 20 7.47 10.34 -2.99
CA ARG A 20 6.82 9.40 -2.08
C ARG A 20 5.32 9.28 -2.36
N ALA A 21 4.64 10.41 -2.54
CA ALA A 21 3.22 10.42 -2.89
C ALA A 21 2.96 9.70 -4.22
N ALA A 22 3.76 9.98 -5.26
CA ALA A 22 3.67 9.32 -6.57
C ALA A 22 3.85 7.80 -6.47
N ILE A 23 4.78 7.32 -5.63
CA ILE A 23 4.98 5.89 -5.37
C ILE A 23 3.71 5.28 -4.77
N ILE A 24 3.14 5.90 -3.72
CA ILE A 24 1.93 5.39 -3.06
C ILE A 24 0.75 5.37 -4.04
N TYR A 25 0.55 6.43 -4.83
CA TYR A 25 -0.51 6.47 -5.84
C TYR A 25 -0.34 5.39 -6.90
N SER A 26 0.89 5.16 -7.36
CA SER A 26 1.19 4.11 -8.32
C SER A 26 0.88 2.73 -7.75
N LEU A 27 1.22 2.47 -6.48
CA LEU A 27 0.87 1.21 -5.80
C LEU A 27 -0.63 1.00 -5.67
N VAL A 28 -1.39 2.04 -5.30
CA VAL A 28 -2.86 1.98 -5.23
C VAL A 28 -3.46 1.70 -6.61
N ALA A 29 -2.95 2.36 -7.65
CA ALA A 29 -3.39 2.13 -9.03
C ALA A 29 -3.11 0.69 -9.47
N SER A 30 -1.93 0.15 -9.16
CA SER A 30 -1.60 -1.25 -9.42
C SER A 30 -2.49 -2.23 -8.65
N CYS A 31 -2.85 -1.94 -7.40
CA CYS A 31 -3.81 -2.77 -6.65
C CYS A 31 -5.17 -2.83 -7.36
N LYS A 32 -5.66 -1.67 -7.83
CA LYS A 32 -6.92 -1.59 -8.59
C LYS A 32 -6.86 -2.38 -9.90
N LEU A 33 -5.72 -2.34 -10.60
CA LEU A 33 -5.53 -3.11 -11.83
C LEU A 33 -5.58 -4.63 -11.59
N ASN A 34 -5.14 -5.08 -10.41
CA ASN A 34 -5.16 -6.49 -10.01
C ASN A 34 -6.43 -6.88 -9.24
N GLU A 35 -7.46 -6.03 -9.22
CA GLU A 35 -8.73 -6.25 -8.50
C GLU A 35 -8.54 -6.53 -7.00
N LEU A 36 -7.45 -6.00 -6.41
CA LEU A 36 -7.12 -6.16 -5.00
C LEU A 36 -7.69 -5.01 -4.18
N ASP A 37 -8.14 -5.33 -2.96
CA ASP A 37 -8.48 -4.31 -1.97
C ASP A 37 -7.21 -3.59 -1.49
N PRO A 38 -7.03 -2.29 -1.81
CA PRO A 38 -5.80 -1.57 -1.49
C PRO A 38 -5.56 -1.50 0.02
N PHE A 39 -6.62 -1.42 0.82
CA PHE A 39 -6.50 -1.28 2.27
C PHE A 39 -5.98 -2.57 2.91
N ALA A 40 -6.50 -3.73 2.51
CA ALA A 40 -6.02 -5.04 2.93
C ALA A 40 -4.56 -5.27 2.52
N TYR A 41 -4.18 -4.85 1.31
CA TYR A 41 -2.82 -4.91 0.80
C TYR A 41 -1.85 -4.07 1.64
N PHE A 42 -2.17 -2.79 1.86
CA PHE A 42 -1.29 -1.91 2.65
C PHE A 42 -1.18 -2.35 4.11
N ARG A 43 -2.26 -2.84 4.73
CA ARG A 43 -2.21 -3.35 6.11
C ARG A 43 -1.23 -4.50 6.24
N ASP A 44 -1.28 -5.43 5.30
CA ASP A 44 -0.41 -6.60 5.29
C ASP A 44 1.05 -6.20 5.03
N ILE A 45 1.30 -5.35 4.03
CA ILE A 45 2.66 -4.94 3.67
C ILE A 45 3.30 -4.07 4.72
N LEU A 46 2.58 -3.13 5.33
CA LEU A 46 3.14 -2.32 6.42
C LEU A 46 3.51 -3.17 7.64
N THR A 47 2.84 -4.31 7.84
CA THR A 47 3.19 -5.26 8.90
C THR A 47 4.39 -6.13 8.50
N ARG A 48 4.48 -6.53 7.22
CA ARG A 48 5.54 -7.42 6.72
C ARG A 48 6.83 -6.71 6.38
N VAL A 49 6.80 -5.45 5.95
CA VAL A 49 7.97 -4.72 5.42
C VAL A 49 9.13 -4.65 6.42
N SER A 50 8.84 -4.62 7.72
CA SER A 50 9.87 -4.62 8.78
C SER A 50 10.54 -5.98 9.00
N THR A 51 9.87 -7.08 8.60
CA THR A 51 10.30 -8.46 8.86
C THR A 51 10.72 -9.19 7.58
N HIS A 52 10.36 -8.65 6.40
CA HIS A 52 10.60 -9.30 5.12
C HIS A 52 12.00 -8.98 4.59
N PRO A 53 12.75 -9.98 4.09
CA PRO A 53 14.04 -9.74 3.45
C PRO A 53 13.88 -8.91 2.18
N ALA A 54 14.77 -7.94 1.99
CA ALA A 54 14.77 -7.05 0.84
C ALA A 54 14.99 -7.77 -0.51
N GLU A 55 15.59 -8.96 -0.47
CA GLU A 55 15.81 -9.81 -1.66
C GLU A 55 14.51 -10.43 -2.21
N ARG A 56 13.40 -10.36 -1.45
CA ARG A 56 12.09 -10.94 -1.84
C ARG A 56 10.99 -9.89 -1.91
N ILE A 57 11.34 -8.64 -2.23
CA ILE A 57 10.36 -7.54 -2.38
C ILE A 57 9.36 -7.83 -3.50
N ASP A 58 9.74 -8.62 -4.51
CA ASP A 58 8.87 -9.01 -5.63
C ASP A 58 7.63 -9.80 -5.19
N GLU A 59 7.67 -10.45 -4.03
CA GLU A 59 6.52 -11.16 -3.44
C GLU A 59 5.50 -10.19 -2.81
N LEU A 60 5.94 -8.98 -2.46
CA LEU A 60 5.09 -7.92 -1.91
C LEU A 60 4.44 -7.06 -3.00
N LEU A 61 4.80 -7.27 -4.27
CA LEU A 61 4.18 -6.55 -5.39
C LEU A 61 2.71 -6.97 -5.54
N PRO A 62 1.82 -6.04 -5.93
CA PRO A 62 0.39 -6.31 -6.01
C PRO A 62 0.03 -7.41 -7.01
N GLY A 63 0.86 -7.71 -8.01
CA GLY A 63 0.62 -8.83 -8.93
C GLY A 63 0.92 -10.22 -8.34
N ASN A 64 1.82 -10.29 -7.35
CA ASN A 64 2.24 -11.54 -6.70
C ASN A 64 1.69 -11.67 -5.27
N TRP A 65 0.98 -10.64 -4.80
CA TRP A 65 0.47 -10.58 -3.45
C TRP A 65 -0.62 -11.63 -3.23
N LYS A 66 -0.27 -12.68 -2.49
CA LYS A 66 -1.24 -13.65 -1.98
C LYS A 66 -1.78 -13.13 -0.67
N LYS A 67 -3.10 -12.92 -0.63
CA LYS A 67 -3.81 -12.58 0.60
C LYS A 67 -3.38 -13.55 1.70
N PRO A 68 -2.86 -13.08 2.86
CA PRO A 68 -2.68 -13.97 3.99
C PRO A 68 -4.04 -14.56 4.35
N GLU A 69 -4.16 -15.87 4.22
CA GLU A 69 -5.22 -16.59 4.89
C GLU A 69 -4.91 -16.56 6.39
N LYS A 70 -5.70 -15.82 7.15
CA LYS A 70 -5.69 -15.71 8.63
C LYS A 70 -4.39 -15.17 9.27
N ALA A 71 -4.36 -13.87 9.53
CA ALA A 71 -3.56 -13.27 10.60
C ALA A 71 -4.37 -12.23 11.38
N ALA A 72 -5.63 -12.55 11.71
CA ALA A 72 -6.49 -11.72 12.55
C ALA A 72 -7.31 -12.57 13.54
N GLU A 73 -6.74 -13.67 14.02
CA GLU A 73 -7.21 -14.37 15.21
C GLU A 73 -5.99 -14.68 16.08
N LYS A 74 -5.50 -13.66 16.80
CA LYS A 74 -4.63 -13.70 17.99
C LYS A 74 -4.06 -12.31 18.25
N SER A 75 -4.91 -11.40 18.73
CA SER A 75 -4.52 -10.22 19.53
C SER A 75 -5.79 -9.58 20.08
N ALA A 76 -6.49 -10.34 20.92
CA ALA A 76 -7.49 -9.83 21.87
C ALA A 76 -7.78 -10.96 22.87
N ALA A 77 -6.79 -11.22 23.74
CA ALA A 77 -6.94 -11.92 25.00
C ALA A 77 -6.15 -11.11 26.04
#